data_AF-A0A965W3T1-F1
#
_entry.id   AF-A0A965W3T1-F1
#
_cell.length_a   1.000
_cell.length_b   1.000
_cell.length_c   1.000
_cell.angle_alpha   90.00
_cell.angle_beta   90.00
_cell.angle_gamma   90.00
#
_symmetry.space_group_name_H-M   'P 1'
#
loop_
_entity.id
_entity.type
_entity.pdbx_description
1 polymer ?
#
loop_
_entity_poly.entity_id
_entity_poly.type
_entity_poly.pdbx_seq_one_letter_code
_entity_poly.pdbx_strand_id
1 'polypeptide(L)' 'AAAIIDGSFQPFTGPIKDNEGNEQIAAGASASLGDLLGQSYLVEGVIGSAKG' A
#
# COMPACT_ATOMS: atom_id res chain seq x y z
N ALA A 1 9.26 14.40 6.11
CA ALA A 1 8.11 15.04 5.44
C ALA A 1 8.47 15.64 4.08
N ALA A 2 9.65 16.28 3.91
CA ALA A 2 10.07 16.86 2.63
C ALA A 2 9.85 15.91 1.43
N ALA A 3 10.31 14.66 1.51
CA ALA A 3 10.16 13.67 0.44
C ALA A 3 8.70 13.29 0.08
N ILE A 4 7.75 13.41 1.03
CA ILE A 4 6.32 13.21 0.76
C ILE A 4 5.73 14.45 0.09
N ILE A 5 6.17 15.64 0.52
CA ILE A 5 5.70 16.94 -0.01
C ILE A 5 6.20 17.16 -1.44
N ASP A 6 7.46 16.84 -1.71
CA ASP A 6 8.07 16.97 -3.04
C ASP A 6 7.77 15.79 -3.99
N GLY A 7 7.15 14.72 -3.47
CA GLY A 7 6.73 13.55 -4.25
C GLY A 7 7.83 12.53 -4.54
N SER A 8 9.06 12.73 -4.08
CA SER A 8 10.16 11.77 -4.25
C SER A 8 9.98 10.48 -3.45
N PHE A 9 9.12 10.49 -2.43
CA PHE A 9 8.71 9.32 -1.68
C PHE A 9 7.20 9.13 -1.74
N GLN A 10 6.78 8.07 -2.44
CA GLN A 10 5.41 7.62 -2.50
C GLN A 10 5.24 6.45 -1.50
N PRO A 11 4.50 6.63 -0.39
CA PRO A 11 4.43 5.62 0.69
C PRO A 11 3.87 4.27 0.25
N PHE A 12 3.02 4.28 -0.79
CA PHE A 12 2.41 3.09 -1.37
C PHE A 12 3.16 2.65 -2.62
N THR A 13 4.48 2.51 -2.51
CA THR A 13 5.35 1.91 -3.54
C THR A 13 5.76 0.52 -3.08
N GLY A 14 5.59 -0.47 -3.95
CA GLY A 14 5.86 -1.86 -3.63
C GLY A 14 7.35 -2.19 -3.47
N PRO A 15 7.67 -3.37 -2.90
CA PRO A 15 6.75 -4.48 -2.69
C PRO A 15 5.87 -4.30 -1.45
N ILE A 16 4.55 -4.41 -1.62
CA ILE A 16 3.57 -4.40 -0.53
C ILE A 16 2.75 -5.67 -0.60
N LYS A 17 2.70 -6.38 0.52
CA LYS A 17 1.84 -7.54 0.73
C LYS A 17 0.74 -7.21 1.72
N ASP A 18 -0.38 -7.90 1.59
CA ASP A 18 -1.40 -7.90 2.63
C ASP A 18 -0.98 -8.77 3.83
N ASN A 19 -1.79 -8.72 4.89
CA ASN A 19 -1.59 -9.50 6.11
C ASN A 19 -1.88 -11.00 5.95
N GLU A 20 -2.36 -11.43 4.78
CA GLU A 20 -2.53 -12.83 4.39
C GLU A 20 -1.35 -13.34 3.53
N GLY A 21 -0.43 -12.44 3.15
CA GLY A 21 0.78 -12.74 2.39
C GLY A 21 0.65 -12.60 0.87
N ASN A 22 -0.49 -12.12 0.35
CA ASN A 22 -0.67 -11.88 -1.08
C ASN A 22 0.00 -10.55 -1.47
N GLU A 23 0.67 -10.54 -2.62
CA GLU A 23 1.22 -9.31 -3.18
C GLU A 23 0.10 -8.41 -3.70
N GLN A 24 0.05 -7.17 -3.20
CA GLN A 24 -0.92 -6.15 -3.58
C GLN A 24 -0.31 -5.09 -4.49
N ILE A 25 0.98 -4.74 -4.26
CA ILE A 25 1.71 -3.80 -5.10
C ILE A 25 3.10 -4.39 -5.36
N ALA A 26 3.39 -4.64 -6.64
CA ALA A 26 4.67 -5.20 -7.08
C ALA A 26 5.85 -4.25 -6.80
N ALA A 27 7.06 -4.80 -6.71
CA ALA A 27 8.27 -4.02 -6.48
C ALA A 27 8.46 -2.87 -7.49
N GLY A 28 8.62 -1.64 -6.99
CA GLY A 28 8.81 -0.44 -7.81
C GLY A 28 7.55 0.10 -8.49
N ALA A 29 6.39 -0.56 -8.35
CA ALA A 29 5.11 -0.01 -8.73
C ALA A 29 4.54 0.87 -7.61
N SER A 30 3.91 1.98 -7.96
CA SER A 30 3.19 2.85 -7.03
C SER A 30 1.69 2.67 -7.19
N ALA A 31 0.94 2.66 -6.10
CA ALA A 31 -0.51 2.58 -6.13
C ALA A 31 -1.13 3.72 -6.96
N SER A 32 -2.12 3.40 -7.79
CA SER A 32 -2.93 4.41 -8.46
C SER A 32 -3.91 5.07 -7.48
N LEU A 33 -4.46 6.23 -7.85
CA LEU A 33 -5.50 6.87 -7.03
C LEU A 33 -6.72 5.97 -6.82
N GLY A 34 -7.10 5.17 -7.83
CA GLY A 34 -8.18 4.22 -7.72
C GLY A 34 -7.90 3.14 -6.67
N ASP A 35 -6.67 2.60 -6.67
CA ASP A 35 -6.25 1.59 -5.68
C ASP A 35 -6.28 2.17 -4.26
N LEU A 36 -5.82 3.41 -4.08
CA LEU A 36 -5.83 4.09 -2.79
C LEU A 36 -7.25 4.30 -2.25
N LEU A 37 -8.19 4.72 -3.11
CA LEU A 37 -9.59 4.95 -2.73
C LEU A 37 -10.35 3.63 -2.51
N GLY A 38 -9.92 2.55 -3.17
CA GLY A 38 -10.52 1.22 -3.08
C GLY A 38 -9.81 0.26 -2.13
N GLN A 39 -8.90 0.72 -1.27
CA GLN A 39 -8.14 -0.16 -0.38
C GLN A 39 -9.07 -1.00 0.50
N SER A 40 -8.97 -2.32 0.34
CA SER A 40 -9.79 -3.32 1.02
C SER A 40 -8.96 -4.41 1.68
N TYR A 41 -7.70 -4.12 2.01
CA TYR A 41 -6.77 -5.04 2.67
C TYR A 41 -5.99 -4.33 3.78
N LEU A 42 -5.42 -5.11 4.69
CA LEU A 42 -4.45 -4.62 5.68
C LEU A 42 -3.06 -5.08 5.25
N VAL A 43 -2.03 -4.26 5.45
CA VAL A 43 -0.66 -4.61 5.08
C VAL A 43 -0.06 -5.67 6.02
N GLU A 44 0.96 -6.38 5.54
CA GLU A 44 1.71 -7.37 6.30
C GLU A 44 2.07 -6.86 7.72
N GLY A 45 1.85 -7.69 8.73
CA GLY A 45 2.10 -7.37 10.15
C GLY A 45 0.95 -6.67 10.88
N VAL A 46 -0.08 -6.21 10.18
CA VAL A 46 -1.29 -5.65 10.82
C VAL A 46 -2.22 -6.78 11.26
N ILE A 47 -2.50 -6.84 12.56
CA ILE A 47 -3.44 -7.79 13.16
C ILE A 47 -4.87 -7.27 12.98
N GLY A 48 -5.69 -8.02 12.27
CA GLY A 48 -7.08 -7.67 12.02
C GLY A 48 -7.59 -8.24 10.70
N SER A 49 -8.78 -7.80 10.30
CA SER A 49 -9.37 -8.15 9.02
C SER A 49 -9.86 -6.88 8.35
N ALA A 50 -9.59 -6.74 7.05
CA ALA A 50 -10.19 -5.70 6.22
C ALA A 50 -11.65 -6.05 5.90
N LYS A 51 -12.48 -6.16 6.94
CA LYS A 51 -13.92 -6.08 6.79
C LYS A 51 -14.32 -4.66 7.13
N GLY A 52 -15.00 -4.01 6.18
CA GLY A 52 -15.70 -2.75 6.42
C GLY A 52 -16.80 -2.90 7.47
#